data_AF-A0A8H8UTM6-F1
#
_entry.id   AF-A0A8H8UTM6-F1
#
_cell.length_a   1.000
_cell.length_b   1.000
_cell.length_c   1.000
_cell.angle_alpha   90.00
_cell.angle_beta   90.00
_cell.angle_gamma   90.00
#
_symmetry.space_group_name_H-M   'P 1'
#
loop_
_entity.id
_entity.type
_entity.pdbx_description
1 polymer ?
#
loop_
_entity_poly.entity_id
_entity_poly.type
_entity_poly.pdbx_seq_one_letter_code
_entity_poly.pdbx_strand_id
1 'polypeptide(L)'
;MGLKHAFWVAFAASAVQAQTQSLWGQCGGVGYTGATQCANGSACTSLNAYYAQCVPASSTTTTRTTTPATTPSTTPSTTIRTTTPSTTPITTTSSIRTTTSSSFITTTSSRTTTSSSRSTTATTLPTGTITDCLTSNNVPQYLPGSSNFNFEAKGFNLRIPFTPVAVAMPSTVPQVQAAVNCGVRYRLKISAKAGGHSYANHGIGGEDGHLMINLKYINSVVLDTTTNIATVGPGARLGNVALGLYNQGKRAISHGTCPGVGVGGHVLHGGYGYSSHTRGLALDWLIEAQVVLADGSLVTTSSTQNPDLFWAIKGAGGSFGIVVSMKFNTFPAPESNIVYSYSFSWTQAQGRASLEALQAYANSTQFPRELNLRFWVGVFNTQILGVYYGSRADFDTAIAPLLSKLGNPSSSSISVMNWLDTLNNYAYATMSPPLDYDVHETFFAKSLMTTQLSPAAMDAFVSYWFTASKPSRSWYMMIDIHGGPTSAISNITGEAGGSYAHRAAVFKYQFYDSVFGGGTYPSNGFDFLNGWVNSVTSVSPANTWSMYINYADTSLSVNDYGSFYWRANYPRLRSIKTTYDPNDVFHNPQVVQPA
;
A
#
# COMPACT_ATOMS: atom_id res chain seq x y z
N MET A 1 51.47 42.33 16.84
CA MET A 1 52.72 41.72 16.34
C MET A 1 52.79 40.29 16.85
N GLY A 2 52.91 39.30 15.96
CA GLY A 2 53.18 37.89 16.27
C GLY A 2 52.02 37.09 16.90
N LEU A 3 51.86 35.79 16.71
CA LEU A 3 52.67 34.79 16.03
C LEU A 3 51.75 33.58 15.73
N LYS A 4 51.94 32.95 14.57
CA LYS A 4 51.29 31.68 14.18
C LYS A 4 51.74 30.55 15.10
N HIS A 5 50.82 29.67 15.52
CA HIS A 5 51.14 28.33 16.02
C HIS A 5 50.35 27.29 15.23
N ALA A 6 51.08 26.47 14.49
CA ALA A 6 50.61 25.25 13.87
C ALA A 6 50.66 24.12 14.91
N PHE A 7 49.59 23.35 15.03
CA PHE A 7 49.60 22.06 15.71
C PHE A 7 49.37 20.95 14.70
N TRP A 8 50.37 20.08 14.60
CA TRP A 8 50.34 18.81 13.89
C TRP A 8 49.48 17.81 14.67
N VAL A 9 48.55 17.13 13.99
CA VAL A 9 47.90 15.92 14.52
C VAL A 9 48.40 14.74 13.68
N ALA A 10 49.08 13.82 14.36
CA ALA A 10 49.59 12.59 13.79
C ALA A 10 48.43 11.64 13.44
N PHE A 11 48.42 11.11 12.23
CA PHE A 11 47.57 9.98 11.85
C PHE A 11 48.16 8.70 12.44
N ALA A 12 47.48 8.12 13.43
CA ALA A 12 47.68 6.73 13.80
C ALA A 12 46.92 5.85 12.79
N ALA A 13 47.63 4.99 12.08
CA ALA A 13 47.02 3.95 11.25
C ALA A 13 46.38 2.90 12.16
N SER A 14 45.06 2.91 12.29
CA SER A 14 44.31 1.82 12.90
C SER A 14 44.31 0.62 11.96
N ALA A 15 44.69 -0.55 12.47
CA ALA A 15 44.61 -1.82 11.75
C ALA A 15 43.16 -2.07 11.30
N VAL A 16 42.98 -2.34 10.01
CA VAL A 16 41.69 -2.73 9.43
C VAL A 16 41.36 -4.13 9.95
N GLN A 17 40.47 -4.19 10.94
CA GLN A 17 39.91 -5.45 11.39
C GLN A 17 39.02 -5.99 10.27
N ALA A 18 39.31 -7.18 9.76
CA ALA A 18 38.50 -7.85 8.74
C ALA A 18 37.08 -8.02 9.28
N GLN A 19 36.14 -7.16 8.83
CA GLN A 19 34.74 -7.30 9.18
C GLN A 19 34.22 -8.58 8.53
N THR A 20 33.71 -9.50 9.35
CA THR A 20 32.92 -10.64 8.88
C THR A 20 31.45 -10.22 8.78
N GLN A 21 30.73 -10.74 7.80
CA GLN A 21 29.30 -10.54 7.67
C GLN A 21 28.53 -11.41 8.64
N SER A 22 27.48 -10.84 9.23
CA SER A 22 26.47 -11.55 9.99
C SER A 22 25.77 -12.64 9.17
N LEU A 23 25.17 -13.62 9.85
CA LEU A 23 24.30 -14.61 9.22
C LEU A 23 23.19 -13.87 8.44
N TRP A 24 22.96 -14.30 7.21
CA TRP A 24 22.06 -13.67 6.21
C TRP A 24 22.53 -12.32 5.64
N GLY A 25 23.73 -11.85 6.00
CA GLY A 25 24.35 -10.69 5.35
C GLY A 25 24.79 -11.00 3.92
N GLN A 26 24.75 -9.99 3.04
CA GLN A 26 25.33 -10.12 1.69
C GLN A 26 26.85 -10.26 1.80
N CYS A 27 27.42 -11.27 1.17
CA CYS A 27 28.85 -11.59 1.22
C CYS A 27 29.51 -11.63 -0.17
N GLY A 28 28.77 -11.27 -1.22
CA GLY A 28 29.30 -11.23 -2.58
C GLY A 28 28.27 -10.81 -3.62
N GLY A 29 28.71 -10.78 -4.87
CA GLY A 29 27.95 -10.31 -6.03
C GLY A 29 28.73 -9.26 -6.84
N VAL A 30 28.49 -9.20 -8.15
CA VAL A 30 29.06 -8.17 -9.03
C VAL A 30 28.74 -6.77 -8.47
N GLY A 31 29.78 -5.98 -8.21
CA GLY A 31 29.68 -4.63 -7.66
C GLY A 31 29.64 -4.53 -6.14
N TYR A 32 29.65 -5.65 -5.41
CA TYR A 32 29.67 -5.64 -3.94
C TYR A 32 31.08 -5.33 -3.40
N THR A 33 31.18 -4.34 -2.51
CA THR A 33 32.44 -3.85 -1.90
C THR A 33 32.53 -4.07 -0.39
N GLY A 34 31.55 -4.75 0.21
CA GLY A 34 31.51 -5.02 1.64
C GLY A 34 32.24 -6.30 2.06
N ALA A 35 32.06 -6.70 3.32
CA ALA A 35 32.63 -7.92 3.90
C ALA A 35 32.24 -9.18 3.11
N THR A 36 33.22 -9.96 2.66
CA THR A 36 33.02 -11.19 1.87
C THR A 36 33.14 -12.48 2.69
N GLN A 37 33.67 -12.40 3.91
CA GLN A 37 33.75 -13.52 4.83
C GLN A 37 32.53 -13.54 5.75
N CYS A 38 31.92 -14.70 5.93
CA CYS A 38 30.77 -14.87 6.82
C CYS A 38 31.19 -15.18 8.26
N ALA A 39 30.31 -14.86 9.22
CA ALA A 39 30.49 -15.19 10.62
C ALA A 39 30.60 -16.72 10.82
N ASN A 40 31.28 -17.11 11.90
CA ASN A 40 31.61 -18.51 12.17
C ASN A 40 30.34 -19.39 12.20
N GLY A 41 30.35 -20.54 11.51
CA GLY A 41 29.18 -21.40 11.32
C GLY A 41 28.29 -21.08 10.12
N SER A 42 28.67 -20.09 9.29
CA SER A 42 27.99 -19.75 8.05
C SER A 42 28.95 -19.68 6.85
N ALA A 43 28.43 -19.94 5.65
CA ALA A 43 29.18 -19.93 4.40
C ALA A 43 28.54 -18.95 3.42
N CYS A 44 29.38 -18.27 2.62
CA CYS A 44 28.90 -17.39 1.57
C CYS A 44 28.40 -18.22 0.38
N THR A 45 27.08 -18.23 0.16
CA THR A 45 26.46 -18.98 -0.94
C THR A 45 26.00 -18.01 -2.03
N SER A 46 26.51 -18.20 -3.24
CA SER A 46 26.09 -17.45 -4.42
C SER A 46 24.66 -17.85 -4.81
N LEU A 47 23.75 -16.87 -4.81
CA LEU A 47 22.38 -17.06 -5.30
C LEU A 47 22.28 -16.69 -6.78
N ASN A 48 23.05 -15.70 -7.24
CA ASN A 48 23.24 -15.35 -8.64
C ASN A 48 24.51 -14.48 -8.82
N ALA A 49 24.78 -14.05 -10.06
CA ALA A 49 25.96 -13.25 -10.39
C ALA A 49 26.09 -11.94 -9.59
N TYR A 50 24.99 -11.33 -9.17
CA TYR A 50 24.95 -10.04 -8.48
C TYR A 50 24.76 -10.16 -6.96
N TYR A 51 24.55 -11.37 -6.43
CA TYR A 51 24.23 -11.54 -5.02
C TYR A 51 24.66 -12.90 -4.45
N ALA A 52 25.43 -12.87 -3.38
CA ALA A 52 25.75 -14.00 -2.51
C ALA A 52 25.45 -13.64 -1.05
N GLN A 53 25.02 -14.62 -0.26
CA GLN A 53 24.56 -14.41 1.11
C GLN A 53 25.19 -15.41 2.09
N CYS A 54 25.48 -14.96 3.30
CA CYS A 54 25.90 -15.84 4.40
C CYS A 54 24.73 -16.71 4.84
N VAL A 55 24.83 -18.02 4.66
CA VAL A 55 23.80 -18.99 5.11
C VAL A 55 24.44 -20.02 6.05
N PRO A 56 23.67 -20.72 6.91
CA PRO A 56 24.23 -21.73 7.79
C PRO A 56 25.02 -22.79 6.99
N ALA A 57 26.24 -23.10 7.43
CA ALA A 57 27.05 -24.12 6.76
C ALA A 57 26.44 -25.50 7.05
N SER A 58 25.71 -26.06 6.08
CA SER A 58 25.18 -27.41 6.16
C SER A 58 26.33 -28.43 6.12
N SER A 59 26.42 -29.28 7.14
CA SER A 59 27.32 -30.43 7.17
C SER A 59 26.97 -31.40 6.04
N THR A 60 27.98 -31.84 5.27
CA THR A 60 28.01 -33.00 4.31
C THR A 60 27.16 -32.87 3.02
N THR A 61 27.54 -33.25 1.78
CA THR A 61 28.78 -33.66 1.07
C THR A 61 28.48 -33.61 -0.46
N THR A 62 29.52 -33.48 -1.28
CA THR A 62 29.68 -33.99 -2.67
C THR A 62 29.09 -33.21 -3.86
N THR A 63 29.96 -32.41 -4.46
CA THR A 63 29.91 -31.85 -5.81
C THR A 63 29.87 -32.96 -6.88
N ARG A 64 28.93 -32.88 -7.83
CA ARG A 64 29.05 -33.58 -9.12
C ARG A 64 28.74 -32.61 -10.27
N THR A 65 29.78 -32.35 -11.04
CA THR A 65 29.84 -31.47 -12.21
C THR A 65 29.13 -32.12 -13.41
N THR A 66 28.27 -31.37 -14.12
CA THR A 66 27.89 -31.67 -15.51
C THR A 66 27.76 -30.40 -16.35
N THR A 67 28.53 -30.39 -17.42
CA THR A 67 28.67 -29.40 -18.51
C THR A 67 27.37 -29.25 -19.34
N PRO A 68 27.09 -28.11 -20.01
CA PRO A 68 25.85 -27.89 -20.74
C PRO A 68 25.85 -28.54 -22.14
N ALA A 69 24.72 -29.11 -22.53
CA ALA A 69 24.46 -29.58 -23.89
C ALA A 69 23.79 -28.49 -24.73
N THR A 70 24.18 -28.47 -26.00
CA THR A 70 23.80 -27.60 -27.12
C THR A 70 22.35 -27.80 -27.57
N THR A 71 21.67 -26.70 -27.93
CA THR A 71 20.35 -26.71 -28.59
C THR A 71 20.48 -26.27 -30.05
N PRO A 72 19.94 -26.99 -31.05
CA PRO A 72 19.82 -26.50 -32.41
C PRO A 72 18.52 -25.71 -32.64
N SER A 73 18.70 -24.61 -33.37
CA SER A 73 17.70 -23.75 -34.01
C SER A 73 16.79 -24.51 -34.97
N THR A 74 15.47 -24.23 -34.93
CA THR A 74 14.57 -24.40 -36.07
C THR A 74 13.55 -23.27 -36.14
N THR A 75 13.61 -22.51 -37.23
CA THR A 75 12.60 -21.58 -37.73
C THR A 75 11.36 -22.36 -38.21
N PRO A 76 10.16 -21.75 -38.23
CA PRO A 76 9.42 -21.81 -39.49
C PRO A 76 8.73 -20.51 -39.92
N SER A 77 8.60 -20.44 -41.23
CA SER A 77 8.07 -19.40 -42.09
C SER A 77 6.61 -19.00 -41.85
N THR A 78 6.37 -17.73 -42.19
CA THR A 78 5.10 -17.10 -42.55
C THR A 78 4.26 -17.87 -43.57
N THR A 79 2.96 -18.03 -43.29
CA THR A 79 1.92 -18.11 -44.31
C THR A 79 0.69 -17.33 -43.86
N ILE A 80 0.34 -16.30 -44.63
CA ILE A 80 -0.88 -15.49 -44.53
C ILE A 80 -2.05 -16.32 -45.04
N ARG A 81 -3.16 -16.34 -44.30
CA ARG A 81 -4.46 -16.81 -44.84
C ARG A 81 -5.59 -15.92 -44.33
N THR A 82 -6.10 -15.12 -45.26
CA THR A 82 -7.32 -14.31 -45.18
C THR A 82 -8.55 -15.20 -45.00
N THR A 83 -9.40 -14.86 -44.05
CA THR A 83 -10.80 -15.33 -44.00
C THR A 83 -11.72 -14.19 -43.56
N THR A 84 -12.63 -13.82 -44.45
CA THR A 84 -13.82 -13.00 -44.22
C THR A 84 -14.94 -13.88 -43.65
N PRO A 85 -15.82 -13.35 -42.78
CA PRO A 85 -17.25 -13.34 -43.13
C PRO A 85 -17.95 -12.02 -42.70
N SER A 86 -18.67 -11.38 -43.62
CA SER A 86 -20.13 -11.46 -43.79
C SER A 86 -20.92 -10.74 -42.71
N THR A 87 -21.42 -9.57 -43.09
CA THR A 87 -22.31 -8.68 -42.34
C THR A 87 -23.77 -9.06 -42.61
N THR A 88 -24.61 -9.05 -41.58
CA THR A 88 -26.06 -8.90 -41.72
C THR A 88 -26.61 -8.09 -40.54
N PRO A 89 -27.55 -7.16 -40.74
CA PRO A 89 -27.91 -6.15 -39.75
C PRO A 89 -29.09 -6.60 -38.88
N ILE A 90 -29.02 -6.30 -37.58
CA ILE A 90 -30.14 -6.45 -36.64
C ILE A 90 -30.85 -5.11 -36.51
N THR A 91 -32.10 -5.08 -36.96
CA THR A 91 -33.05 -4.00 -36.85
C THR A 91 -33.60 -3.92 -35.43
N THR A 92 -33.46 -2.76 -34.78
CA THR A 92 -34.13 -2.42 -33.52
C THR A 92 -35.55 -1.92 -33.82
N THR A 93 -36.56 -2.52 -33.20
CA THR A 93 -37.91 -1.94 -33.11
C THR A 93 -38.37 -1.88 -31.66
N SER A 94 -38.77 -0.68 -31.28
CA SER A 94 -39.42 -0.31 -30.02
C SER A 94 -40.88 -0.75 -30.04
N SER A 95 -41.41 -1.24 -28.91
CA SER A 95 -42.85 -1.22 -28.64
C SER A 95 -43.14 -1.15 -27.14
N ILE A 96 -43.86 -0.10 -26.77
CA ILE A 96 -44.54 0.12 -25.50
C ILE A 96 -45.84 -0.70 -25.48
N ARG A 97 -46.21 -1.33 -24.34
CA ARG A 97 -47.61 -1.45 -23.89
C ARG A 97 -47.78 -1.84 -22.40
N THR A 98 -48.34 -0.88 -21.67
CA THR A 98 -49.38 -0.92 -20.61
C THR A 98 -49.85 -2.24 -19.98
N THR A 99 -49.77 -2.26 -18.65
CA THR A 99 -50.77 -2.64 -17.61
C THR A 99 -51.87 -3.65 -17.94
N THR A 100 -51.95 -4.71 -17.12
CA THR A 100 -53.21 -5.30 -16.62
C THR A 100 -53.01 -5.97 -15.25
N SER A 101 -54.13 -6.01 -14.52
CA SER A 101 -54.29 -6.30 -13.09
C SER A 101 -54.54 -7.79 -12.79
N SER A 102 -54.36 -8.11 -11.50
CA SER A 102 -55.06 -9.14 -10.71
C SER A 102 -54.59 -10.60 -10.80
N SER A 103 -54.08 -11.11 -9.68
CA SER A 103 -54.86 -11.95 -8.74
C SER A 103 -53.92 -12.72 -7.80
N PHE A 104 -54.12 -12.56 -6.50
CA PHE A 104 -53.45 -13.36 -5.47
C PHE A 104 -54.07 -14.75 -5.42
N ILE A 105 -53.25 -15.79 -5.59
CA ILE A 105 -53.58 -17.17 -5.25
C ILE A 105 -52.71 -17.56 -4.06
N THR A 106 -53.37 -17.79 -2.93
CA THR A 106 -52.79 -18.27 -1.68
C THR A 106 -52.66 -19.78 -1.76
N THR A 107 -51.45 -20.30 -2.00
CA THR A 107 -51.17 -21.74 -1.94
C THR A 107 -50.51 -22.07 -0.60
N THR A 108 -51.30 -22.64 0.31
CA THR A 108 -50.81 -23.29 1.53
C THR A 108 -50.07 -24.58 1.16
N SER A 109 -48.75 -24.60 1.36
CA SER A 109 -47.95 -25.83 1.27
C SER A 109 -47.61 -26.32 2.68
N SER A 110 -48.17 -27.48 3.03
CA SER A 110 -47.85 -28.25 4.23
C SER A 110 -46.43 -28.77 4.15
N ARG A 111 -45.54 -28.25 5.01
CA ARG A 111 -44.14 -28.68 5.09
C ARG A 111 -44.03 -29.85 6.07
N THR A 112 -43.86 -31.05 5.54
CA THR A 112 -43.52 -32.26 6.30
C THR A 112 -42.14 -32.06 6.95
N THR A 113 -42.10 -32.07 8.27
CA THR A 113 -40.85 -32.00 9.05
C THR A 113 -40.19 -33.37 9.09
N THR A 114 -39.19 -33.60 8.24
CA THR A 114 -38.20 -34.66 8.44
C THR A 114 -37.09 -34.12 9.34
N SER A 115 -37.04 -34.59 10.59
CA SER A 115 -35.92 -34.30 11.49
C SER A 115 -34.70 -35.10 11.06
N SER A 116 -33.76 -34.48 10.35
CA SER A 116 -32.40 -35.02 10.28
C SER A 116 -31.66 -34.54 11.53
N SER A 117 -31.36 -35.48 12.43
CA SER A 117 -30.46 -35.24 13.55
C SER A 117 -29.05 -35.03 12.99
N ARG A 118 -28.67 -33.76 12.78
CA ARG A 118 -27.26 -33.40 12.57
C ARG A 118 -26.52 -33.73 13.86
N SER A 119 -25.71 -34.78 13.81
CA SER A 119 -24.68 -35.08 14.80
C SER A 119 -23.76 -33.86 14.91
N THR A 120 -23.95 -33.03 15.93
CA THR A 120 -22.95 -32.06 16.37
C THR A 120 -21.82 -32.83 17.01
N THR A 121 -20.87 -33.26 16.19
CA THR A 121 -19.57 -33.72 16.68
C THR A 121 -18.94 -32.52 17.39
N ALA A 122 -18.95 -32.52 18.71
CA ALA A 122 -18.19 -31.57 19.51
C ALA A 122 -16.73 -31.69 19.04
N THR A 123 -16.26 -30.69 18.29
CA THR A 123 -14.86 -30.64 17.87
C THR A 123 -14.05 -30.48 19.16
N THR A 124 -13.42 -31.56 19.60
CA THR A 124 -12.45 -31.56 20.69
C THR A 124 -11.47 -30.43 20.39
N LEU A 125 -11.27 -29.51 21.35
CA LEU A 125 -10.24 -28.49 21.22
C LEU A 125 -8.91 -29.19 20.87
N PRO A 126 -8.13 -28.68 19.90
CA PRO A 126 -6.90 -29.34 19.52
C PRO A 126 -6.01 -29.52 20.76
N THR A 127 -5.47 -30.72 20.93
CA THR A 127 -4.43 -30.95 21.93
C THR A 127 -3.15 -30.21 21.50
N GLY A 128 -2.51 -29.50 22.44
CA GLY A 128 -1.31 -28.68 22.22
C GLY A 128 -1.56 -27.18 22.23
N THR A 129 -0.50 -26.38 22.03
CA THR A 129 -0.56 -24.92 21.94
C THR A 129 -0.26 -24.43 20.52
N ILE A 130 -0.58 -23.15 20.23
CA ILE A 130 -0.17 -22.51 18.98
C ILE A 130 1.35 -22.59 18.78
N THR A 131 2.11 -22.42 19.86
CA THR A 131 3.56 -22.52 19.89
C THR A 131 4.05 -23.91 19.47
N ASP A 132 3.43 -24.98 19.98
CA ASP A 132 3.82 -26.35 19.64
C ASP A 132 3.60 -26.64 18.15
N CYS A 133 2.51 -26.12 17.57
CA CYS A 133 2.22 -26.29 16.16
C CYS A 133 3.21 -25.53 15.27
N LEU A 134 3.52 -24.28 15.60
CA LEU A 134 4.49 -23.47 14.86
C LEU A 134 5.89 -24.12 14.91
N THR A 135 6.32 -24.58 16.10
CA THR A 135 7.60 -25.28 16.28
C THR A 135 7.64 -26.59 15.48
N SER A 136 6.60 -27.42 15.57
CA SER A 136 6.53 -28.72 14.87
C SER A 136 6.53 -28.57 13.34
N ASN A 137 6.12 -27.41 12.83
CA ASN A 137 6.15 -27.10 11.40
C ASN A 137 7.34 -26.21 10.99
N ASN A 138 8.35 -26.06 11.85
CA ASN A 138 9.56 -25.28 11.57
C ASN A 138 9.27 -23.81 11.20
N VAL A 139 8.27 -23.20 11.83
CA VAL A 139 7.96 -21.77 11.68
C VAL A 139 8.67 -21.01 12.80
N PRO A 140 9.68 -20.15 12.50
CA PRO A 140 10.30 -19.31 13.50
C PRO A 140 9.26 -18.39 14.16
N GLN A 141 9.36 -18.18 15.47
CA GLN A 141 8.36 -17.42 16.22
C GLN A 141 8.96 -16.68 17.42
N TYR A 142 8.31 -15.60 17.82
CA TYR A 142 8.52 -14.92 19.09
C TYR A 142 7.26 -14.96 19.94
N LEU A 143 7.45 -15.14 21.24
CA LEU A 143 6.36 -15.26 22.22
C LEU A 143 6.38 -14.06 23.19
N PRO A 144 5.23 -13.72 23.78
CA PRO A 144 5.13 -12.70 24.82
C PRO A 144 6.20 -12.89 25.91
N GLY A 145 6.80 -11.77 26.34
CA GLY A 145 7.87 -11.76 27.35
C GLY A 145 9.29 -11.73 26.80
N SER A 146 9.50 -11.91 25.49
CA SER A 146 10.81 -11.73 24.85
C SER A 146 11.00 -10.31 24.29
N SER A 147 12.24 -9.82 24.24
CA SER A 147 12.58 -8.53 23.62
C SER A 147 12.21 -8.48 22.13
N ASN A 148 12.44 -9.59 21.42
CA ASN A 148 12.08 -9.73 20.00
C ASN A 148 10.56 -9.67 19.80
N PHE A 149 9.76 -10.27 20.67
CA PHE A 149 8.31 -10.13 20.60
C PHE A 149 7.89 -8.66 20.77
N ASN A 150 8.42 -7.98 21.79
CA ASN A 150 8.10 -6.58 22.04
C ASN A 150 8.47 -5.68 20.85
N PHE A 151 9.60 -5.96 20.20
CA PHE A 151 10.02 -5.25 18.99
C PHE A 151 9.06 -5.49 17.82
N GLU A 152 8.76 -6.74 17.50
CA GLU A 152 7.96 -7.06 16.32
C GLU A 152 6.48 -6.70 16.48
N ALA A 153 5.92 -6.85 17.69
CA ALA A 153 4.54 -6.51 18.01
C ALA A 153 4.29 -5.01 18.13
N LYS A 154 5.35 -4.18 18.21
CA LYS A 154 5.22 -2.73 18.30
C LYS A 154 4.62 -2.16 17.00
N GLY A 155 3.47 -1.51 17.14
CA GLY A 155 2.76 -0.87 16.02
C GLY A 155 3.41 0.45 15.62
N PHE A 156 3.23 0.86 14.36
CA PHE A 156 3.68 2.19 13.92
C PHE A 156 2.98 3.30 14.71
N ASN A 157 1.67 3.15 14.96
CA ASN A 157 0.91 4.07 15.79
C ASN A 157 0.95 3.63 17.25
N LEU A 158 1.69 4.33 18.10
CA LEU A 158 1.81 4.05 19.54
C LEU A 158 0.56 4.39 20.34
N ARG A 159 -0.41 5.11 19.76
CA ARG A 159 -1.68 5.45 20.42
C ARG A 159 -2.52 4.20 20.75
N ILE A 160 -2.39 3.15 19.94
CA ILE A 160 -3.28 1.98 19.93
C ILE A 160 -2.46 0.68 19.88
N PRO A 161 -1.73 0.35 20.95
CA PRO A 161 -0.97 -0.89 21.00
C PRO A 161 -1.91 -2.11 21.05
N PHE A 162 -1.49 -3.22 20.44
CA PHE A 162 -2.17 -4.50 20.51
C PHE A 162 -1.17 -5.62 20.76
N THR A 163 -1.62 -6.70 21.39
CA THR A 163 -0.81 -7.84 21.81
C THR A 163 -1.26 -9.10 21.07
N PRO A 164 -0.50 -9.55 20.05
CA PRO A 164 -0.77 -10.83 19.40
C PRO A 164 -0.44 -12.00 20.35
N VAL A 165 -1.04 -13.18 20.14
CA VAL A 165 -0.72 -14.38 20.94
C VAL A 165 0.68 -14.92 20.66
N ALA A 166 1.16 -14.72 19.44
CA ALA A 166 2.50 -15.05 18.97
C ALA A 166 2.82 -14.25 17.70
N VAL A 167 4.10 -14.05 17.43
CA VAL A 167 4.59 -13.49 16.17
C VAL A 167 5.32 -14.58 15.40
N ALA A 168 4.72 -15.09 14.32
CA ALA A 168 5.38 -15.97 13.37
C ALA A 168 6.26 -15.15 12.41
N MET A 169 7.47 -15.63 12.15
CA MET A 169 8.52 -14.97 11.36
C MET A 169 8.94 -15.85 10.17
N PRO A 170 8.02 -16.16 9.23
CA PRO A 170 8.34 -16.99 8.07
C PRO A 170 9.33 -16.30 7.13
N SER A 171 10.21 -17.09 6.51
CA SER A 171 11.09 -16.68 5.41
C SER A 171 10.76 -17.40 4.09
N THR A 172 9.79 -18.31 4.10
CA THR A 172 9.39 -19.12 2.95
C THR A 172 7.87 -19.25 2.85
N VAL A 173 7.36 -19.52 1.64
CA VAL A 173 5.93 -19.75 1.42
C VAL A 173 5.38 -20.94 2.24
N PRO A 174 6.06 -22.11 2.31
CA PRO A 174 5.59 -23.21 3.16
C PRO A 174 5.44 -22.84 4.64
N GLN A 175 6.32 -21.99 5.18
CA GLN A 175 6.17 -21.52 6.57
C GLN A 175 4.96 -20.58 6.75
N VAL A 176 4.62 -19.77 5.74
CA VAL A 176 3.38 -18.98 5.76
C VAL A 176 2.16 -19.91 5.77
N GLN A 177 2.13 -20.92 4.89
CA GLN A 177 1.05 -21.92 4.85
C GLN A 177 0.92 -22.67 6.18
N ALA A 178 2.04 -23.10 6.76
CA ALA A 178 2.06 -23.75 8.07
C ALA A 178 1.55 -22.84 9.19
N ALA A 179 1.96 -21.56 9.21
CA ALA A 179 1.49 -20.59 10.19
C ALA A 179 -0.03 -20.35 10.07
N VAL A 180 -0.55 -20.23 8.84
CA VAL A 180 -1.99 -20.13 8.58
C VAL A 180 -2.73 -21.36 9.09
N ASN A 181 -2.27 -22.56 8.72
CA ASN A 181 -2.86 -23.82 9.16
C ASN A 181 -2.86 -23.96 10.69
N CYS A 182 -1.80 -23.55 11.36
CA CYS A 182 -1.75 -23.52 12.82
C CYS A 182 -2.76 -22.53 13.41
N GLY A 183 -2.83 -21.29 12.90
CA GLY A 183 -3.81 -20.30 13.36
C GLY A 183 -5.26 -20.80 13.21
N VAL A 184 -5.59 -21.37 12.05
CA VAL A 184 -6.91 -21.95 11.75
C VAL A 184 -7.23 -23.11 12.69
N ARG A 185 -6.27 -24.05 12.88
CA ARG A 185 -6.43 -25.20 13.79
C ARG A 185 -6.81 -24.76 15.20
N TYR A 186 -6.18 -23.69 15.71
CA TYR A 186 -6.46 -23.15 17.05
C TYR A 186 -7.52 -22.05 17.08
N ARG A 187 -8.26 -21.83 15.98
CA ARG A 187 -9.34 -20.84 15.85
C ARG A 187 -8.89 -19.41 16.20
N LEU A 188 -7.64 -19.08 15.87
CA LEU A 188 -7.11 -17.74 16.01
C LEU A 188 -7.42 -16.94 14.74
N LYS A 189 -7.69 -15.64 14.93
CA LYS A 189 -7.62 -14.69 13.81
C LYS A 189 -6.16 -14.47 13.43
N ILE A 190 -5.92 -14.19 12.15
CA ILE A 190 -4.58 -14.11 11.58
C ILE A 190 -4.39 -12.77 10.90
N SER A 191 -3.35 -12.04 11.29
CA SER A 191 -2.99 -10.74 10.71
C SER A 191 -1.60 -10.79 10.08
N ALA A 192 -1.49 -10.40 8.81
CA ALA A 192 -0.20 -10.28 8.14
C ALA A 192 0.41 -8.88 8.31
N LYS A 193 1.65 -8.81 8.78
CA LYS A 193 2.44 -7.56 8.86
C LYS A 193 3.49 -7.55 7.75
N ALA A 194 3.35 -6.62 6.82
CA ALA A 194 4.42 -6.22 5.90
C ALA A 194 5.30 -5.15 6.59
N GLY A 195 5.21 -3.88 6.15
CA GLY A 195 6.01 -2.79 6.73
C GLY A 195 5.45 -2.18 8.02
N GLY A 196 4.26 -2.57 8.46
CA GLY A 196 3.70 -2.16 9.77
C GLY A 196 3.08 -0.75 9.85
N HIS A 197 3.00 0.00 8.75
CA HIS A 197 2.54 1.41 8.73
C HIS A 197 1.01 1.62 8.80
N SER A 198 0.22 0.62 9.13
CA SER A 198 -1.23 0.79 9.28
C SER A 198 -1.53 1.82 10.38
N TYR A 199 -2.31 2.85 10.08
CA TYR A 199 -2.67 3.89 11.08
C TYR A 199 -3.55 3.36 12.20
N ALA A 200 -4.28 2.28 11.92
CA ALA A 200 -5.07 1.51 12.86
C ALA A 200 -4.38 0.23 13.37
N ASN A 201 -3.08 0.06 13.09
CA ASN A 201 -2.32 -1.14 13.49
C ASN A 201 -2.93 -2.49 13.02
N HIS A 202 -3.61 -2.54 11.87
CA HIS A 202 -4.23 -3.77 11.33
C HIS A 202 -3.24 -4.92 11.06
N GLY A 203 -1.97 -4.62 10.80
CA GLY A 203 -0.94 -5.66 10.62
C GLY A 203 -0.61 -6.45 11.90
N ILE A 204 -1.02 -5.94 13.06
CA ILE A 204 -0.92 -6.62 14.36
C ILE A 204 -2.31 -7.04 14.90
N GLY A 205 -3.33 -7.07 14.04
CA GLY A 205 -4.70 -7.49 14.34
C GLY A 205 -5.72 -6.35 14.42
N GLY A 206 -5.30 -5.14 14.81
CA GLY A 206 -6.24 -4.05 15.13
C GLY A 206 -7.03 -4.28 16.42
N GLU A 207 -6.72 -5.36 17.13
CA GLU A 207 -7.22 -5.81 18.43
C GLU A 207 -6.26 -6.89 18.96
N ASP A 208 -6.38 -7.25 20.25
CA ASP A 208 -5.53 -8.27 20.87
C ASP A 208 -5.87 -9.69 20.39
N GLY A 209 -4.95 -10.64 20.58
CA GLY A 209 -5.25 -12.06 20.48
C GLY A 209 -5.10 -12.70 19.09
N HIS A 210 -4.61 -11.96 18.11
CA HIS A 210 -4.33 -12.49 16.77
C HIS A 210 -3.03 -13.29 16.73
N LEU A 211 -2.93 -14.28 15.83
CA LEU A 211 -1.65 -14.78 15.36
C LEU A 211 -1.10 -13.79 14.33
N MET A 212 -0.02 -13.10 14.68
CA MET A 212 0.64 -12.19 13.76
C MET A 212 1.64 -12.95 12.89
N ILE A 213 1.54 -12.79 11.56
CA ILE A 213 2.50 -13.33 10.60
C ILE A 213 3.30 -12.18 10.00
N ASN A 214 4.57 -12.07 10.37
CA ASN A 214 5.45 -11.00 9.92
C ASN A 214 6.23 -11.41 8.67
N LEU A 215 5.97 -10.70 7.58
CA LEU A 215 6.50 -11.02 6.25
C LEU A 215 7.85 -10.36 5.97
N LYS A 216 8.52 -9.74 6.96
CA LYS A 216 9.74 -8.95 6.73
C LYS A 216 10.86 -9.71 6.01
N TYR A 217 10.93 -11.04 6.15
CA TYR A 217 11.92 -11.89 5.46
C TYR A 217 11.51 -12.32 4.04
N ILE A 218 10.26 -12.08 3.62
CA ILE A 218 9.78 -12.29 2.25
C ILE A 218 9.76 -10.92 1.56
N ASN A 219 10.94 -10.39 1.28
CA ASN A 219 11.15 -8.99 0.89
C ASN A 219 12.04 -8.81 -0.36
N SER A 220 12.24 -9.86 -1.15
CA SER A 220 13.05 -9.80 -2.37
C SER A 220 12.47 -8.83 -3.40
N VAL A 221 13.34 -8.22 -4.20
CA VAL A 221 12.98 -7.35 -5.33
C VAL A 221 13.81 -7.81 -6.52
N VAL A 222 13.17 -8.48 -7.47
CA VAL A 222 13.84 -9.04 -8.66
C VAL A 222 13.20 -8.47 -9.91
N LEU A 223 13.98 -7.83 -10.76
CA LEU A 223 13.55 -7.33 -12.07
C LEU A 223 14.06 -8.27 -13.17
N ASP A 224 13.15 -8.81 -13.98
CA ASP A 224 13.51 -9.38 -15.26
C ASP A 224 13.75 -8.23 -16.25
N THR A 225 15.00 -8.02 -16.66
CA THR A 225 15.39 -6.91 -17.55
C THR A 225 15.04 -7.16 -19.02
N THR A 226 14.62 -8.37 -19.38
CA THR A 226 14.13 -8.69 -20.73
C THR A 226 12.66 -8.33 -20.84
N THR A 227 11.84 -8.72 -19.86
CA THR A 227 10.39 -8.44 -19.85
C THR A 227 10.02 -7.11 -19.18
N ASN A 228 10.92 -6.55 -18.38
CA ASN A 228 10.69 -5.43 -17.46
C ASN A 228 9.62 -5.70 -16.38
N ILE A 229 9.34 -6.96 -16.10
CA ILE A 229 8.43 -7.37 -15.01
C ILE A 229 9.24 -7.52 -13.73
N ALA A 230 8.73 -6.93 -12.65
CA ALA A 230 9.31 -7.06 -11.33
C ALA A 230 8.55 -8.08 -10.49
N THR A 231 9.26 -9.02 -9.86
CA THR A 231 8.72 -9.88 -8.81
C THR A 231 9.18 -9.36 -7.45
N VAL A 232 8.23 -9.06 -6.57
CA VAL A 232 8.48 -8.41 -5.28
C VAL A 232 7.80 -9.16 -4.14
N GLY A 233 8.56 -9.44 -3.09
CA GLY A 233 8.04 -9.98 -1.84
C GLY A 233 7.22 -8.95 -1.06
N PRO A 234 6.10 -9.33 -0.43
CA PRO A 234 5.18 -8.43 0.26
C PRO A 234 5.81 -7.64 1.42
N GLY A 235 6.86 -8.19 2.04
CA GLY A 235 7.60 -7.58 3.14
C GLY A 235 8.60 -6.50 2.70
N ALA A 236 8.84 -6.34 1.39
CA ALA A 236 9.70 -5.27 0.90
C ALA A 236 9.10 -3.90 1.26
N ARG A 237 9.97 -2.92 1.54
CA ARG A 237 9.56 -1.55 1.83
C ARG A 237 9.74 -0.67 0.59
N LEU A 238 8.92 0.36 0.41
CA LEU A 238 8.87 1.16 -0.81
C LEU A 238 10.24 1.72 -1.22
N GLY A 239 11.06 2.15 -0.26
CA GLY A 239 12.41 2.62 -0.53
C GLY A 239 13.31 1.54 -1.15
N ASN A 240 13.28 0.33 -0.56
CA ASN A 240 14.03 -0.82 -1.07
C ASN A 240 13.50 -1.30 -2.43
N VAL A 241 12.18 -1.23 -2.66
CA VAL A 241 11.58 -1.50 -3.98
C VAL A 241 12.07 -0.48 -5.01
N ALA A 242 11.99 0.82 -4.72
CA ALA A 242 12.43 1.88 -5.62
C ALA A 242 13.91 1.75 -5.98
N LEU A 243 14.78 1.57 -4.99
CA LEU A 243 16.21 1.37 -5.20
C LEU A 243 16.50 0.08 -5.98
N GLY A 244 15.83 -1.03 -5.62
CA GLY A 244 16.00 -2.32 -6.28
C GLY A 244 15.65 -2.28 -7.77
N LEU A 245 14.51 -1.67 -8.12
CA LEU A 245 14.08 -1.53 -9.52
C LEU A 245 14.98 -0.58 -10.32
N TYR A 246 15.38 0.53 -9.70
CA TYR A 246 16.25 1.51 -10.35
C TYR A 246 17.64 0.93 -10.62
N ASN A 247 18.25 0.26 -9.64
CA ASN A 247 19.59 -0.29 -9.77
C ASN A 247 19.66 -1.48 -10.75
N GLN A 248 18.60 -2.29 -10.84
CA GLN A 248 18.58 -3.46 -11.74
C GLN A 248 18.33 -3.11 -13.20
N GLY A 249 17.60 -2.03 -13.50
CA GLY A 249 17.24 -1.70 -14.89
C GLY A 249 16.68 -0.30 -15.13
N LYS A 250 16.94 0.66 -14.22
CA LYS A 250 16.36 2.01 -14.26
C LYS A 250 14.85 1.97 -14.43
N ARG A 251 14.18 1.09 -13.69
CA ARG A 251 12.72 0.89 -13.71
C ARG A 251 12.07 1.48 -12.47
N ALA A 252 10.77 1.73 -12.57
CA ALA A 252 9.94 2.23 -11.49
C ALA A 252 8.52 1.67 -11.55
N ILE A 253 7.82 1.75 -10.43
CA ILE A 253 6.36 1.62 -10.33
C ILE A 253 5.82 2.88 -9.64
N SER A 254 4.53 3.19 -9.83
CA SER A 254 3.89 4.30 -9.12
C SER A 254 3.66 3.87 -7.68
N HIS A 255 4.09 4.67 -6.70
CA HIS A 255 3.91 4.35 -5.29
C HIS A 255 3.95 5.61 -4.41
N GLY A 256 3.68 5.44 -3.11
CA GLY A 256 3.74 6.50 -2.11
C GLY A 256 5.16 6.95 -1.75
N THR A 257 5.26 7.95 -0.90
CA THR A 257 6.51 8.68 -0.66
C THR A 257 7.36 8.09 0.47
N CYS A 258 6.73 7.50 1.49
CA CYS A 258 7.41 7.06 2.71
C CYS A 258 8.22 5.77 2.46
N PRO A 259 9.56 5.79 2.55
CA PRO A 259 10.40 4.64 2.23
C PRO A 259 10.11 3.42 3.11
N GLY A 260 9.76 3.65 4.38
CA GLY A 260 9.47 2.62 5.38
C GLY A 260 8.16 1.86 5.16
N VAL A 261 7.23 2.37 4.34
CA VAL A 261 5.95 1.69 4.08
C VAL A 261 6.20 0.35 3.39
N GLY A 262 5.52 -0.71 3.84
CA GLY A 262 5.61 -2.03 3.22
C GLY A 262 4.75 -2.13 1.97
N VAL A 263 5.29 -2.71 0.89
CA VAL A 263 4.62 -2.79 -0.41
C VAL A 263 3.31 -3.59 -0.34
N GLY A 264 3.25 -4.66 0.48
CA GLY A 264 2.06 -5.49 0.61
C GLY A 264 0.83 -4.69 1.05
N GLY A 265 0.89 -4.05 2.21
CA GLY A 265 -0.22 -3.21 2.69
C GLY A 265 -0.53 -2.04 1.74
N HIS A 266 0.49 -1.45 1.12
CA HIS A 266 0.34 -0.28 0.26
C HIS A 266 -0.42 -0.60 -1.03
N VAL A 267 0.04 -1.61 -1.77
CA VAL A 267 -0.52 -2.05 -3.06
C VAL A 267 -1.90 -2.64 -2.85
N LEU A 268 -2.14 -3.45 -1.82
CA LEU A 268 -3.41 -4.14 -1.64
C LEU A 268 -4.62 -3.24 -1.36
N HIS A 269 -4.40 -1.93 -1.18
CA HIS A 269 -5.44 -0.96 -0.83
C HIS A 269 -5.38 0.33 -1.66
N GLY A 270 -4.48 0.44 -2.64
CA GLY A 270 -4.32 1.63 -3.48
C GLY A 270 -2.86 1.89 -3.79
N GLY A 271 -2.32 2.82 -3.03
CA GLY A 271 -0.94 3.29 -3.11
C GLY A 271 -0.84 4.55 -3.96
N TYR A 272 -0.80 5.70 -3.29
CA TYR A 272 -0.83 7.01 -3.91
C TYR A 272 0.46 7.78 -3.61
N GLY A 273 1.03 8.44 -4.62
CA GLY A 273 2.15 9.36 -4.50
C GLY A 273 2.28 10.30 -5.69
N TYR A 274 3.44 10.95 -5.82
CA TYR A 274 3.68 12.00 -6.81
C TYR A 274 3.84 11.53 -8.26
N SER A 275 3.59 10.24 -8.54
CA SER A 275 3.45 9.71 -9.91
C SER A 275 2.02 9.29 -10.22
N SER A 276 1.10 9.34 -9.26
CA SER A 276 -0.19 8.67 -9.40
C SER A 276 -1.12 9.32 -10.42
N HIS A 277 -1.14 10.65 -10.54
CA HIS A 277 -1.93 11.31 -11.58
C HIS A 277 -1.43 10.93 -12.99
N THR A 278 -0.11 10.77 -13.15
CA THR A 278 0.52 10.42 -14.43
C THR A 278 0.43 8.92 -14.74
N ARG A 279 0.54 8.06 -13.73
CA ARG A 279 0.87 6.63 -13.87
C ARG A 279 -0.09 5.68 -13.14
N GLY A 280 -1.13 6.17 -12.47
CA GLY A 280 -2.07 5.35 -11.72
C GLY A 280 -1.58 5.05 -10.30
N LEU A 281 -2.36 4.32 -9.52
CA LEU A 281 -2.02 3.87 -8.17
C LEU A 281 -0.99 2.72 -8.21
N ALA A 282 -0.40 2.38 -7.07
CA ALA A 282 0.51 1.23 -6.97
C ALA A 282 -0.15 -0.10 -7.36
N LEU A 283 -1.42 -0.30 -6.99
CA LEU A 283 -2.20 -1.45 -7.45
C LEU A 283 -2.38 -1.52 -8.95
N ASP A 284 -2.31 -0.41 -9.68
CA ASP A 284 -2.54 -0.42 -11.13
C ASP A 284 -1.36 -1.06 -11.87
N TRP A 285 -0.21 -1.19 -11.19
CA TRP A 285 0.97 -1.87 -11.70
C TRP A 285 0.99 -3.37 -11.39
N LEU A 286 0.16 -3.85 -10.46
CA LEU A 286 0.07 -5.27 -10.11
C LEU A 286 -0.59 -6.05 -11.24
N ILE A 287 0.06 -7.11 -11.71
CA ILE A 287 -0.42 -7.97 -12.80
C ILE A 287 -0.70 -9.41 -12.35
N GLU A 288 -0.07 -9.87 -11.28
CA GLU A 288 -0.25 -11.20 -10.72
C GLU A 288 0.18 -11.20 -9.24
N ALA A 289 -0.47 -12.01 -8.41
CA ALA A 289 -0.04 -12.28 -7.05
C ALA A 289 -0.15 -13.77 -6.72
N GLN A 290 0.66 -14.23 -5.76
CA GLN A 290 0.46 -15.52 -5.10
C GLN A 290 -0.07 -15.28 -3.69
N VAL A 291 -1.11 -16.01 -3.30
CA VAL A 291 -1.87 -15.80 -2.07
C VAL A 291 -2.02 -17.13 -1.32
N VAL A 292 -1.67 -17.14 -0.04
CA VAL A 292 -2.02 -18.22 0.88
C VAL A 292 -3.42 -17.96 1.45
N LEU A 293 -4.36 -18.85 1.17
CA LEU A 293 -5.77 -18.74 1.57
C LEU A 293 -6.02 -19.26 2.98
N ALA A 294 -7.26 -19.11 3.46
CA ALA A 294 -7.69 -19.49 4.81
C ALA A 294 -7.63 -21.00 5.08
N ASP A 295 -7.59 -21.83 4.04
CA ASP A 295 -7.40 -23.27 4.12
C ASP A 295 -5.92 -23.69 4.00
N GLY A 296 -5.00 -22.71 3.94
CA GLY A 296 -3.57 -22.90 3.76
C GLY A 296 -3.13 -23.20 2.33
N SER A 297 -4.05 -23.28 1.36
CA SER A 297 -3.70 -23.47 -0.04
C SER A 297 -3.00 -22.25 -0.63
N LEU A 298 -2.08 -22.47 -1.57
CA LEU A 298 -1.41 -21.42 -2.33
C LEU A 298 -2.07 -21.29 -3.70
N VAL A 299 -2.59 -20.11 -4.02
CA VAL A 299 -3.19 -19.82 -5.33
C VAL A 299 -2.44 -18.68 -6.03
N THR A 300 -2.35 -18.77 -7.35
CA THR A 300 -1.96 -17.64 -8.20
C THR A 300 -3.22 -16.90 -8.64
N THR A 301 -3.19 -15.58 -8.62
CA THR A 301 -4.31 -14.73 -9.02
C THR A 301 -3.85 -13.61 -9.96
N SER A 302 -4.57 -13.44 -11.07
CA SER A 302 -4.32 -12.48 -12.15
C SER A 302 -5.64 -12.17 -12.88
N SER A 303 -5.60 -11.37 -13.95
CA SER A 303 -6.80 -11.13 -14.78
C SER A 303 -7.33 -12.39 -15.48
N THR A 304 -6.55 -13.47 -15.57
CA THR A 304 -6.90 -14.71 -16.27
C THR A 304 -6.96 -15.94 -15.37
N GLN A 305 -6.55 -15.83 -14.11
CA GLN A 305 -6.56 -16.92 -13.13
C GLN A 305 -7.07 -16.40 -11.78
N ASN A 306 -8.12 -17.02 -11.21
CA ASN A 306 -8.82 -16.50 -10.02
C ASN A 306 -9.11 -14.99 -10.11
N PRO A 307 -9.78 -14.52 -11.19
CA PRO A 307 -9.89 -13.09 -11.50
C PRO A 307 -10.74 -12.30 -10.50
N ASP A 308 -11.67 -12.96 -9.82
CA ASP A 308 -12.45 -12.41 -8.72
C ASP A 308 -11.58 -12.11 -7.49
N LEU A 309 -10.69 -13.04 -7.10
CA LEU A 309 -9.67 -12.78 -6.08
C LEU A 309 -8.73 -11.66 -6.51
N PHE A 310 -8.31 -11.63 -7.78
CA PHE A 310 -7.40 -10.61 -8.29
C PHE A 310 -8.03 -9.23 -8.21
N TRP A 311 -9.29 -9.13 -8.63
CA TRP A 311 -10.11 -7.93 -8.49
C TRP A 311 -10.21 -7.52 -7.01
N ALA A 312 -10.49 -8.47 -6.11
CA ALA A 312 -10.67 -8.19 -4.69
C ALA A 312 -9.40 -7.66 -4.02
N ILE A 313 -8.24 -8.26 -4.30
CA ILE A 313 -6.97 -7.85 -3.68
C ILE A 313 -6.46 -6.49 -4.17
N LYS A 314 -6.91 -6.02 -5.34
CA LYS A 314 -6.63 -4.68 -5.87
C LYS A 314 -7.55 -3.62 -5.23
N GLY A 315 -7.49 -3.48 -3.91
CA GLY A 315 -8.23 -2.47 -3.15
C GLY A 315 -8.70 -2.92 -1.75
N ALA A 316 -8.78 -4.22 -1.49
CA ALA A 316 -9.25 -4.80 -0.23
C ALA A 316 -8.41 -6.01 0.23
N GLY A 317 -7.17 -6.15 -0.26
CA GLY A 317 -6.40 -7.39 -0.19
C GLY A 317 -6.04 -7.90 1.20
N GLY A 318 -6.14 -7.06 2.24
CA GLY A 318 -5.99 -7.50 3.63
C GLY A 318 -7.07 -8.49 4.10
N SER A 319 -8.13 -8.73 3.32
CA SER A 319 -9.28 -9.52 3.75
C SER A 319 -9.31 -10.97 3.24
N PHE A 320 -8.48 -11.35 2.25
CA PHE A 320 -8.73 -12.58 1.45
C PHE A 320 -7.64 -13.65 1.56
N GLY A 321 -6.56 -13.36 2.27
CA GLY A 321 -5.38 -14.22 2.33
C GLY A 321 -4.10 -13.45 2.57
N ILE A 322 -3.00 -14.19 2.65
CA ILE A 322 -1.66 -13.62 2.78
C ILE A 322 -0.98 -13.66 1.42
N VAL A 323 -0.84 -12.49 0.80
CA VAL A 323 -0.03 -12.33 -0.42
C VAL A 323 1.43 -12.60 -0.07
N VAL A 324 2.08 -13.52 -0.79
CA VAL A 324 3.47 -13.95 -0.57
C VAL A 324 4.41 -13.61 -1.74
N SER A 325 3.85 -13.25 -2.90
CA SER A 325 4.60 -12.77 -4.07
C SER A 325 3.71 -11.88 -4.92
N MET A 326 4.28 -10.82 -5.50
CA MET A 326 3.59 -9.90 -6.39
C MET A 326 4.42 -9.64 -7.63
N LYS A 327 3.80 -9.71 -8.82
CA LYS A 327 4.41 -9.30 -10.08
C LYS A 327 3.85 -7.96 -10.52
N PHE A 328 4.74 -7.08 -10.94
CA PHE A 328 4.40 -5.75 -11.42
C PHE A 328 4.90 -5.53 -12.84
N ASN A 329 4.07 -4.91 -13.67
CA ASN A 329 4.60 -4.12 -14.77
C ASN A 329 5.47 -3.00 -14.20
N THR A 330 6.41 -2.49 -15.00
CA THR A 330 7.23 -1.33 -14.62
C THR A 330 7.32 -0.34 -15.76
N PHE A 331 7.63 0.93 -15.47
CA PHE A 331 7.97 1.95 -16.46
C PHE A 331 9.44 2.39 -16.32
N PRO A 332 10.05 2.95 -17.39
CA PRO A 332 11.38 3.53 -17.27
C PRO A 332 11.36 4.67 -16.25
N ALA A 333 12.26 4.65 -15.28
CA ALA A 333 12.42 5.72 -14.32
C ALA A 333 12.80 7.01 -15.07
N PRO A 334 12.06 8.13 -14.87
CA PRO A 334 12.38 9.40 -15.52
C PRO A 334 13.81 9.85 -15.22
N GLU A 335 14.57 10.19 -16.25
CA GLU A 335 15.93 10.73 -16.11
C GLU A 335 15.91 12.13 -15.50
N SER A 336 14.86 12.89 -15.76
CA SER A 336 14.60 14.19 -15.13
C SER A 336 13.10 14.50 -15.09
N ASN A 337 12.71 15.31 -14.10
CA ASN A 337 11.39 15.90 -13.93
C ASN A 337 11.51 17.19 -13.11
N ILE A 338 10.42 17.94 -13.01
CA ILE A 338 10.37 19.16 -12.18
C ILE A 338 9.75 18.82 -10.82
N VAL A 339 10.46 19.15 -9.74
CA VAL A 339 9.94 19.17 -8.37
C VAL A 339 9.67 20.62 -7.99
N TYR A 340 8.48 20.91 -7.50
CA TYR A 340 8.08 22.29 -7.23
C TYR A 340 7.31 22.46 -5.92
N SER A 341 7.37 23.68 -5.38
CA SER A 341 6.51 24.16 -4.30
C SER A 341 6.26 25.66 -4.40
N TYR A 342 5.08 26.10 -4.00
CA TYR A 342 4.68 27.50 -3.88
C TYR A 342 3.98 27.68 -2.53
N SER A 343 4.52 28.54 -1.68
CA SER A 343 3.93 28.85 -0.37
C SER A 343 3.03 30.08 -0.45
N PHE A 344 1.99 30.10 0.37
CA PHE A 344 1.01 31.18 0.40
C PHE A 344 0.65 31.57 1.84
N SER A 345 0.27 32.83 2.01
CA SER A 345 -0.30 33.38 3.24
C SER A 345 -1.68 33.93 2.95
N TRP A 346 -2.67 33.03 2.89
CA TRP A 346 -4.04 33.38 2.51
C TRP A 346 -4.87 33.85 3.70
N THR A 347 -5.73 34.84 3.46
CA THR A 347 -6.93 35.06 4.28
C THR A 347 -7.96 33.95 4.05
N GLN A 348 -8.99 33.86 4.90
CA GLN A 348 -10.08 32.88 4.72
C GLN A 348 -10.74 32.98 3.33
N ALA A 349 -11.00 34.20 2.86
CA ALA A 349 -11.59 34.44 1.55
C ALA A 349 -10.67 33.96 0.41
N GLN A 350 -9.36 34.23 0.52
CA GLN A 350 -8.37 33.74 -0.46
C GLN A 350 -8.26 32.21 -0.42
N GLY A 351 -8.21 31.59 0.76
CA GLY A 351 -8.18 30.12 0.88
C GLY A 351 -9.41 29.46 0.24
N ARG A 352 -10.58 30.08 0.39
CA ARG A 352 -11.83 29.63 -0.23
C ARG A 352 -11.80 29.74 -1.75
N ALA A 353 -11.35 30.87 -2.29
CA ALA A 353 -11.18 31.06 -3.73
C ALA A 353 -10.12 30.09 -4.31
N SER A 354 -9.02 29.86 -3.58
CA SER A 354 -7.97 28.93 -3.98
C SER A 354 -8.42 27.48 -4.04
N LEU A 355 -9.23 27.01 -3.08
CA LEU A 355 -9.80 25.66 -3.11
C LEU A 355 -10.76 25.47 -4.31
N GLU A 356 -11.51 26.50 -4.66
CA GLU A 356 -12.37 26.49 -5.84
C GLU A 356 -11.59 26.46 -7.14
N ALA A 357 -10.58 27.31 -7.26
CA ALA A 357 -9.67 27.34 -8.40
C ALA A 357 -8.96 25.99 -8.56
N LEU A 358 -8.53 25.38 -7.46
CA LEU A 358 -7.92 24.07 -7.46
C LEU A 358 -8.87 22.99 -8.00
N GLN A 359 -10.13 22.97 -7.54
CA GLN A 359 -11.12 22.00 -8.01
C GLN A 359 -11.48 22.23 -9.48
N ALA A 360 -11.70 23.48 -9.87
CA ALA A 360 -12.02 23.85 -11.25
C ALA A 360 -10.88 23.44 -12.19
N TYR A 361 -9.63 23.66 -11.79
CA TYR A 361 -8.48 23.27 -12.57
C TYR A 361 -8.34 21.75 -12.67
N ALA A 362 -8.44 21.02 -11.56
CA ALA A 362 -8.40 19.56 -11.50
C ALA A 362 -9.49 18.88 -12.35
N ASN A 363 -10.67 19.50 -12.47
CA ASN A 363 -11.77 19.02 -13.31
C ASN A 363 -11.64 19.42 -14.79
N SER A 364 -10.66 20.22 -15.16
CA SER A 364 -10.45 20.67 -16.53
C SER A 364 -9.43 19.80 -17.27
N THR A 365 -9.49 19.80 -18.59
CA THR A 365 -8.44 19.23 -19.44
C THR A 365 -7.15 20.06 -19.46
N GLN A 366 -7.14 21.25 -18.85
CA GLN A 366 -5.94 22.08 -18.70
C GLN A 366 -5.03 21.59 -17.56
N PHE A 367 -5.51 20.73 -16.65
CA PHE A 367 -4.65 20.01 -15.69
C PHE A 367 -4.04 18.82 -16.42
N PRO A 368 -2.78 18.88 -16.88
CA PRO A 368 -2.23 17.84 -17.73
C PRO A 368 -1.91 16.59 -16.93
N ARG A 369 -1.83 15.45 -17.63
CA ARG A 369 -1.56 14.14 -17.02
C ARG A 369 -0.22 14.11 -16.26
N GLU A 370 0.75 14.86 -16.74
CA GLU A 370 2.12 14.94 -16.22
C GLU A 370 2.23 15.70 -14.90
N LEU A 371 1.22 16.52 -14.55
CA LEU A 371 1.20 17.32 -13.34
C LEU A 371 0.61 16.51 -12.17
N ASN A 372 1.42 16.31 -11.13
CA ASN A 372 1.01 15.72 -9.87
C ASN A 372 1.08 16.84 -8.83
N LEU A 373 -0.02 17.08 -8.13
CA LEU A 373 -0.15 18.22 -7.23
C LEU A 373 -0.77 17.80 -5.91
N ARG A 374 -0.20 18.35 -4.84
CA ARG A 374 -0.72 18.33 -3.49
C ARG A 374 -0.93 19.76 -3.01
N PHE A 375 -2.04 20.00 -2.35
CA PHE A 375 -2.28 21.15 -1.51
C PHE A 375 -2.03 20.75 -0.05
N TRP A 376 -1.26 21.53 0.68
CA TRP A 376 -0.79 21.24 2.03
C TRP A 376 -1.09 22.40 2.96
N VAL A 377 -1.61 22.07 4.14
CA VAL A 377 -1.78 22.98 5.27
C VAL A 377 -1.15 22.33 6.49
N GLY A 378 -0.07 22.93 6.99
CA GLY A 378 0.55 22.56 8.26
C GLY A 378 0.42 23.67 9.28
N VAL A 379 0.98 23.43 10.47
CA VAL A 379 1.02 24.39 11.58
C VAL A 379 1.63 25.74 11.16
N PHE A 380 2.68 25.72 10.32
CA PHE A 380 3.47 26.91 10.01
C PHE A 380 3.40 27.35 8.55
N ASN A 381 2.82 26.54 7.66
CA ASN A 381 2.86 26.81 6.24
C ASN A 381 1.63 26.29 5.50
N THR A 382 1.30 26.99 4.42
CA THR A 382 0.30 26.60 3.43
C THR A 382 0.98 26.63 2.07
N GLN A 383 0.88 25.55 1.30
CA GLN A 383 1.59 25.44 0.03
C GLN A 383 0.86 24.52 -0.95
N ILE A 384 1.09 24.75 -2.25
CA ILE A 384 0.95 23.69 -3.24
C ILE A 384 2.34 23.15 -3.56
N LEU A 385 2.47 21.85 -3.76
CA LEU A 385 3.73 21.19 -4.08
C LEU A 385 3.49 19.95 -4.92
N GLY A 386 4.50 19.52 -5.66
CA GLY A 386 4.30 18.41 -6.56
C GLY A 386 5.48 18.04 -7.44
N VAL A 387 5.15 17.22 -8.43
CA VAL A 387 6.07 16.75 -9.46
C VAL A 387 5.41 16.92 -10.82
N TYR A 388 6.14 17.48 -11.77
CA TYR A 388 5.74 17.52 -13.17
C TYR A 388 6.70 16.68 -14.01
N TYR A 389 6.18 15.66 -14.68
CA TYR A 389 6.98 14.77 -15.54
C TYR A 389 7.14 15.34 -16.95
N GLY A 390 8.05 16.30 -17.10
CA GLY A 390 8.38 16.90 -18.38
C GLY A 390 9.40 18.02 -18.25
N SER A 391 9.49 18.87 -19.28
CA SER A 391 10.44 19.98 -19.31
C SER A 391 10.01 21.13 -18.39
N ARG A 392 10.96 22.04 -18.09
CA ARG A 392 10.66 23.25 -17.32
C ARG A 392 9.68 24.18 -18.04
N ALA A 393 9.83 24.35 -19.36
CA ALA A 393 8.97 25.21 -20.15
C ALA A 393 7.51 24.71 -20.18
N ASP A 394 7.34 23.39 -20.30
CA ASP A 394 6.00 22.78 -20.27
C ASP A 394 5.39 22.87 -18.86
N PHE A 395 6.20 22.71 -17.81
CA PHE A 395 5.75 22.92 -16.44
C PHE A 395 5.24 24.36 -16.21
N ASP A 396 6.03 25.37 -16.63
CA ASP A 396 5.65 26.77 -16.45
C ASP A 396 4.33 27.07 -17.18
N THR A 397 4.14 26.52 -18.38
CA THR A 397 2.88 26.60 -19.14
C THR A 397 1.74 25.89 -18.43
N ALA A 398 1.98 24.67 -17.92
CA ALA A 398 0.99 23.86 -17.25
C ALA A 398 0.49 24.52 -15.97
N ILE A 399 1.37 25.03 -15.12
CA ILE A 399 1.00 25.53 -13.79
C ILE A 399 0.43 26.96 -13.82
N ALA A 400 0.72 27.75 -14.86
CA ALA A 400 0.34 29.16 -14.97
C ALA A 400 -1.17 29.43 -14.82
N PRO A 401 -2.10 28.66 -15.44
CA PRO A 401 -3.54 28.86 -15.26
C PRO A 401 -3.97 28.81 -13.79
N LEU A 402 -3.43 27.86 -13.01
CA LEU A 402 -3.72 27.75 -11.59
C LEU A 402 -3.10 28.92 -10.80
N LEU A 403 -1.80 29.20 -10.99
CA LEU A 403 -1.12 30.27 -10.25
C LEU A 403 -1.78 31.64 -10.46
N SER A 404 -2.30 31.91 -11.66
CA SER A 404 -3.04 33.14 -11.95
C SER A 404 -4.27 33.35 -11.06
N LYS A 405 -4.83 32.27 -10.48
CA LYS A 405 -5.99 32.29 -9.59
C LYS A 405 -5.63 32.25 -8.11
N LEU A 406 -4.45 31.71 -7.77
CA LEU A 406 -3.99 31.55 -6.37
C LEU A 406 -3.35 32.81 -5.77
N GLY A 407 -3.05 33.81 -6.63
CA GLY A 407 -2.35 35.03 -6.24
C GLY A 407 -0.84 34.82 -6.15
N ASN A 408 -0.14 35.82 -5.63
CA ASN A 408 1.32 35.79 -5.55
C ASN A 408 1.80 34.88 -4.40
N PRO A 409 2.66 33.90 -4.67
CA PRO A 409 3.25 33.08 -3.63
C PRO A 409 4.21 33.90 -2.76
N SER A 410 4.27 33.61 -1.46
CA SER A 410 5.24 34.20 -0.54
C SER A 410 6.65 33.65 -0.75
N SER A 411 6.76 32.43 -1.27
CA SER A 411 8.01 31.82 -1.71
C SER A 411 7.72 30.71 -2.73
N SER A 412 8.73 30.38 -3.54
CA SER A 412 8.67 29.27 -4.48
C SER A 412 10.01 28.54 -4.55
N SER A 413 9.96 27.23 -4.76
CA SER A 413 11.13 26.42 -5.08
C SER A 413 10.80 25.53 -6.27
N ILE A 414 11.67 25.49 -7.27
CA ILE A 414 11.50 24.71 -8.49
C ILE A 414 12.85 24.15 -8.88
N SER A 415 12.95 22.82 -8.92
CA SER A 415 14.21 22.10 -9.14
C SER A 415 14.02 21.00 -10.18
N VAL A 416 15.03 20.79 -11.02
CA VAL A 416 15.11 19.61 -11.89
C VAL A 416 15.73 18.48 -11.07
N MET A 417 15.06 17.34 -10.99
CA MET A 417 15.53 16.16 -10.26
C MET A 417 15.34 14.90 -11.09
N ASN A 418 16.21 13.90 -10.91
CA ASN A 418 15.97 12.56 -11.43
C ASN A 418 14.96 11.79 -10.54
N TRP A 419 14.60 10.57 -10.94
CA TRP A 419 13.66 9.73 -10.19
C TRP A 419 14.03 9.52 -8.70
N LEU A 420 15.28 9.13 -8.40
CA LEU A 420 15.68 8.82 -7.02
C LEU A 420 15.77 10.08 -6.16
N ASP A 421 16.28 11.18 -6.70
CA ASP A 421 16.35 12.46 -5.99
C ASP A 421 14.95 13.00 -5.70
N THR A 422 14.00 12.81 -6.64
CA THR A 422 12.58 13.14 -6.45
C THR A 422 11.98 12.34 -5.29
N LEU A 423 12.24 11.03 -5.23
CA LEU A 423 11.76 10.21 -4.12
C LEU A 423 12.40 10.64 -2.79
N ASN A 424 13.71 10.88 -2.78
CA ASN A 424 14.44 11.33 -1.59
C ASN A 424 13.93 12.69 -1.08
N ASN A 425 13.59 13.61 -1.97
CA ASN A 425 13.02 14.92 -1.63
C ASN A 425 11.71 14.82 -0.81
N TYR A 426 10.93 13.76 -1.01
CA TYR A 426 9.67 13.53 -0.32
C TYR A 426 9.69 12.36 0.68
N ALA A 427 10.87 11.78 0.93
CA ALA A 427 11.02 10.60 1.76
C ALA A 427 10.88 10.92 3.26
N TYR A 428 11.44 12.06 3.69
CA TYR A 428 11.58 12.46 5.10
C TYR A 428 12.22 11.38 6.00
N ALA A 429 12.95 10.45 5.39
CA ALA A 429 13.62 9.30 6.00
C ALA A 429 14.65 8.73 5.01
N THR A 430 15.47 7.77 5.46
CA THR A 430 16.39 7.05 4.56
C THR A 430 15.64 6.27 3.47
N MET A 431 16.12 6.37 2.23
CA MET A 431 15.59 5.61 1.09
C MET A 431 15.86 4.10 1.18
N SER A 432 16.79 3.66 2.03
CA SER A 432 17.01 2.24 2.32
C SER A 432 16.70 1.95 3.79
N PRO A 433 15.42 1.76 4.15
CA PRO A 433 15.07 1.36 5.50
C PRO A 433 15.67 -0.02 5.83
N PRO A 434 16.22 -0.19 7.05
CA PRO A 434 16.74 -1.49 7.48
C PRO A 434 15.64 -2.53 7.61
N LEU A 435 16.05 -3.80 7.69
CA LEU A 435 15.14 -4.92 7.95
C LEU A 435 14.46 -4.76 9.33
N ASP A 436 15.25 -4.46 10.35
CA ASP A 436 14.81 -4.15 11.70
C ASP A 436 14.47 -2.65 11.81
N TYR A 437 13.27 -2.33 11.35
CA TYR A 437 12.74 -0.96 11.28
C TYR A 437 11.87 -0.63 12.50
N ASP A 438 12.28 0.35 13.29
CA ASP A 438 11.67 0.73 14.59
C ASP A 438 11.25 2.21 14.60
N VAL A 439 10.61 2.68 13.52
CA VAL A 439 10.05 4.04 13.48
C VAL A 439 8.59 3.99 13.94
N HIS A 440 8.25 4.91 14.86
CA HIS A 440 6.93 4.98 15.47
C HIS A 440 6.51 6.42 15.70
N GLU A 441 5.19 6.63 15.75
CA GLU A 441 4.56 7.91 16.06
C GLU A 441 3.34 7.69 16.96
N THR A 442 2.97 8.70 17.76
CA THR A 442 1.70 8.71 18.49
C THR A 442 0.76 9.69 17.81
N PHE A 443 -0.31 9.21 17.17
CA PHE A 443 -1.16 10.08 16.36
C PHE A 443 -2.60 9.58 16.19
N PHE A 444 -3.47 10.49 15.77
CA PHE A 444 -4.77 10.22 15.18
C PHE A 444 -4.78 10.74 13.73
N ALA A 445 -5.46 10.01 12.85
CA ALA A 445 -5.55 10.35 11.45
C ALA A 445 -6.95 10.06 10.92
N LYS A 446 -7.33 10.80 9.89
CA LYS A 446 -8.54 10.57 9.11
C LYS A 446 -8.22 10.71 7.64
N SER A 447 -9.13 10.22 6.80
CA SER A 447 -9.12 10.50 5.37
C SER A 447 -10.49 10.94 4.90
N LEU A 448 -10.48 11.53 3.71
CA LEU A 448 -11.67 11.84 2.95
C LEU A 448 -11.32 11.64 1.48
N MET A 449 -12.31 11.34 0.66
CA MET A 449 -12.21 11.25 -0.80
C MET A 449 -13.46 11.92 -1.35
N THR A 450 -13.34 12.94 -2.20
CA THR A 450 -14.52 13.66 -2.73
C THR A 450 -14.53 13.65 -4.25
N THR A 451 -15.69 13.36 -4.84
CA THR A 451 -15.90 13.48 -6.29
C THR A 451 -16.08 14.94 -6.70
N GLN A 452 -16.71 15.73 -5.83
CA GLN A 452 -16.94 17.16 -6.02
C GLN A 452 -17.26 17.78 -4.65
N LEU A 453 -16.66 18.92 -4.33
CA LEU A 453 -17.13 19.80 -3.27
C LEU A 453 -18.15 20.79 -3.84
N SER A 454 -19.30 20.91 -3.18
CA SER A 454 -20.24 22.01 -3.41
C SER A 454 -19.67 23.33 -2.85
N PRO A 455 -20.19 24.50 -3.27
CA PRO A 455 -19.81 25.76 -2.66
C PRO A 455 -19.94 25.77 -1.13
N ALA A 456 -21.05 25.23 -0.60
CA ALA A 456 -21.27 25.11 0.84
C ALA A 456 -20.25 24.20 1.54
N ALA A 457 -19.86 23.09 0.92
CA ALA A 457 -18.84 22.19 1.46
C ALA A 457 -17.44 22.84 1.48
N MET A 458 -17.10 23.61 0.44
CA MET A 458 -15.86 24.41 0.43
C MET A 458 -15.88 25.51 1.49
N ASP A 459 -17.00 26.21 1.65
CA ASP A 459 -17.18 27.24 2.68
C ASP A 459 -16.99 26.64 4.08
N ALA A 460 -17.64 25.51 4.35
CA ALA A 460 -17.52 24.83 5.64
C ALA A 460 -16.09 24.29 5.90
N PHE A 461 -15.44 23.71 4.89
CA PHE A 461 -14.06 23.23 5.00
C PHE A 461 -13.08 24.37 5.33
N VAL A 462 -13.14 25.46 4.58
CA VAL A 462 -12.23 26.59 4.76
C VAL A 462 -12.59 27.39 6.01
N SER A 463 -13.86 27.56 6.35
CA SER A 463 -14.25 28.16 7.62
C SER A 463 -13.65 27.39 8.79
N TYR A 464 -13.80 26.06 8.82
CA TYR A 464 -13.23 25.25 9.89
C TYR A 464 -11.70 25.39 9.96
N TRP A 465 -11.02 25.36 8.81
CA TRP A 465 -9.57 25.60 8.75
C TRP A 465 -9.19 26.91 9.44
N PHE A 466 -9.86 28.03 9.19
CA PHE A 466 -9.49 29.32 9.77
C PHE A 466 -9.97 29.50 11.21
N THR A 467 -11.17 29.02 11.56
CA THR A 467 -11.82 29.34 12.84
C THR A 467 -11.67 28.29 13.93
N ALA A 468 -11.34 27.03 13.59
CA ALA A 468 -11.18 25.99 14.60
C ALA A 468 -10.05 26.30 15.58
N SER A 469 -10.27 25.96 16.86
CA SER A 469 -9.24 25.97 17.91
C SER A 469 -8.16 24.92 17.58
N LYS A 470 -7.09 25.38 16.95
CA LYS A 470 -5.97 24.51 16.55
C LYS A 470 -5.21 24.04 17.78
N PRO A 471 -4.89 22.74 17.88
CA PRO A 471 -4.10 22.26 19.00
C PRO A 471 -2.65 22.72 18.89
N SER A 472 -1.94 22.77 20.02
CA SER A 472 -0.51 23.08 20.09
C SER A 472 0.41 21.94 19.60
N ARG A 473 -0.16 20.75 19.40
CA ARG A 473 0.53 19.58 18.86
C ARG A 473 0.75 19.71 17.35
N SER A 474 1.50 18.80 16.76
CA SER A 474 1.74 18.84 15.32
C SER A 474 0.54 18.31 14.57
N TRP A 475 0.17 18.98 13.49
CA TRP A 475 -0.88 18.50 12.60
C TRP A 475 -0.62 18.98 11.18
N TYR A 476 -1.15 18.24 10.23
CA TYR A 476 -1.24 18.67 8.85
C TYR A 476 -2.51 18.13 8.20
N MET A 477 -2.94 18.83 7.17
CA MET A 477 -3.96 18.38 6.24
C MET A 477 -3.37 18.51 4.84
N MET A 478 -3.60 17.50 4.01
CA MET A 478 -3.25 17.58 2.59
C MET A 478 -4.42 17.14 1.72
N ILE A 479 -4.57 17.83 0.59
CA ILE A 479 -5.46 17.47 -0.51
C ILE A 479 -4.59 17.12 -1.72
N ASP A 480 -4.63 15.87 -2.11
CA ASP A 480 -4.02 15.37 -3.33
C ASP A 480 -5.01 15.49 -4.50
N ILE A 481 -4.54 15.97 -5.66
CA ILE A 481 -5.32 15.91 -6.90
C ILE A 481 -5.26 14.47 -7.42
N HIS A 482 -6.25 13.70 -7.02
CA HIS A 482 -6.32 12.27 -7.21
C HIS A 482 -6.85 11.91 -8.60
N GLY A 483 -8.05 12.38 -8.90
CA GLY A 483 -8.75 12.10 -10.15
C GLY A 483 -8.81 13.31 -11.07
N GLY A 484 -9.80 13.30 -11.96
CA GLY A 484 -9.98 14.30 -13.01
C GLY A 484 -9.90 13.66 -14.39
N PRO A 485 -10.33 14.37 -15.44
CA PRO A 485 -10.45 13.82 -16.80
C PRO A 485 -9.12 13.37 -17.41
N THR A 486 -7.99 13.89 -16.93
CA THR A 486 -6.64 13.56 -17.43
C THR A 486 -5.90 12.57 -16.52
N SER A 487 -6.45 12.25 -15.35
CA SER A 487 -5.82 11.36 -14.36
C SER A 487 -5.75 9.94 -14.89
N ALA A 488 -4.57 9.33 -14.79
CA ALA A 488 -4.38 7.91 -15.02
C ALA A 488 -5.24 7.04 -14.09
N ILE A 489 -5.55 7.53 -12.88
CA ILE A 489 -6.34 6.81 -11.89
C ILE A 489 -7.81 6.72 -12.32
N SER A 490 -8.37 7.84 -12.79
CA SER A 490 -9.77 7.93 -13.23
C SER A 490 -10.02 7.26 -14.58
N ASN A 491 -8.98 7.11 -15.41
CA ASN A 491 -9.07 6.44 -16.71
C ASN A 491 -9.17 4.91 -16.62
N ILE A 492 -8.93 4.32 -15.45
CA ILE A 492 -9.08 2.87 -15.26
C ILE A 492 -10.51 2.57 -14.82
N THR A 493 -11.21 1.77 -15.64
CA THR A 493 -12.62 1.43 -15.45
C THR A 493 -12.84 -0.09 -15.48
N GLY A 494 -14.03 -0.52 -15.03
CA GLY A 494 -14.42 -1.93 -15.03
C GLY A 494 -13.53 -2.83 -14.17
N GLU A 495 -13.40 -4.10 -14.58
CA GLU A 495 -12.65 -5.13 -13.83
C GLU A 495 -11.17 -4.79 -13.62
N ALA A 496 -10.55 -4.06 -14.56
CA ALA A 496 -9.14 -3.68 -14.46
C ALA A 496 -8.85 -2.79 -13.24
N GLY A 497 -9.84 -2.01 -12.80
CA GLY A 497 -9.77 -1.13 -11.64
C GLY A 497 -9.72 -1.84 -10.29
N GLY A 498 -10.02 -3.15 -10.26
CA GLY A 498 -10.09 -3.90 -9.01
C GLY A 498 -11.20 -3.38 -8.08
N SER A 499 -11.11 -3.78 -6.82
CA SER A 499 -12.05 -3.41 -5.78
C SER A 499 -11.88 -1.98 -5.25
N TYR A 500 -10.79 -1.30 -5.61
CA TYR A 500 -10.58 0.11 -5.27
C TYR A 500 -11.73 1.00 -5.77
N ALA A 501 -12.43 1.65 -4.84
CA ALA A 501 -13.74 2.24 -5.10
C ALA A 501 -13.73 3.73 -5.48
N HIS A 502 -12.57 4.40 -5.42
CA HIS A 502 -12.50 5.86 -5.51
C HIS A 502 -12.00 6.37 -6.87
N ARG A 503 -12.22 5.62 -7.95
CA ARG A 503 -11.80 5.99 -9.31
C ARG A 503 -12.37 7.33 -9.79
N ALA A 504 -13.57 7.68 -9.31
CA ALA A 504 -14.23 8.94 -9.62
C ALA A 504 -13.89 10.10 -8.66
N ALA A 505 -13.12 9.87 -7.59
CA ALA A 505 -12.76 10.93 -6.65
C ALA A 505 -11.75 11.90 -7.29
N VAL A 506 -12.05 13.19 -7.25
CA VAL A 506 -11.16 14.27 -7.73
C VAL A 506 -10.12 14.56 -6.66
N PHE A 507 -10.53 14.64 -5.39
CA PHE A 507 -9.64 14.92 -4.27
C PHE A 507 -9.50 13.73 -3.34
N LYS A 508 -8.27 13.53 -2.87
CA LYS A 508 -7.91 12.61 -1.78
C LYS A 508 -7.33 13.41 -0.63
N TYR A 509 -7.80 13.14 0.59
CA TYR A 509 -7.40 13.88 1.78
C TYR A 509 -6.67 12.98 2.76
N GLN A 510 -5.67 13.56 3.42
CA GLN A 510 -5.15 13.04 4.67
C GLN A 510 -5.21 14.14 5.71
N PHE A 511 -5.79 13.80 6.86
CA PHE A 511 -5.77 14.60 8.06
C PHE A 511 -4.91 13.87 9.07
N TYR A 512 -3.94 14.55 9.66
CA TYR A 512 -2.99 13.93 10.57
C TYR A 512 -2.73 14.84 11.75
N ASP A 513 -2.72 14.24 12.94
CA ASP A 513 -2.61 14.95 14.20
C ASP A 513 -1.77 14.12 15.17
N SER A 514 -0.58 14.61 15.49
CA SER A 514 0.46 13.84 16.16
C SER A 514 1.06 14.54 17.37
N VAL A 515 1.51 13.71 18.32
CA VAL A 515 2.26 14.11 19.50
C VAL A 515 3.71 13.66 19.31
N PHE A 516 4.62 14.63 19.27
CA PHE A 516 6.06 14.35 19.19
C PHE A 516 6.65 13.94 20.53
N GLY A 517 7.81 13.28 20.50
CA GLY A 517 8.58 12.95 21.70
C GLY A 517 8.03 11.80 22.54
N GLY A 518 7.17 10.95 21.97
CA GLY A 518 6.63 9.77 22.67
C GLY A 518 5.55 10.11 23.71
N GLY A 519 4.97 11.31 23.67
CA GLY A 519 3.87 11.69 24.53
C GLY A 519 2.57 10.91 24.26
N THR A 520 1.65 10.96 25.21
CA THR A 520 0.32 10.35 25.10
C THR A 520 -0.60 11.22 24.25
N TYR A 521 -1.35 10.60 23.34
CA TYR A 521 -2.38 11.31 22.58
C TYR A 521 -3.53 11.72 23.51
N PRO A 522 -3.96 12.99 23.53
CA PRO A 522 -4.97 13.46 24.48
C PRO A 522 -6.35 12.85 24.18
N SER A 523 -7.12 12.51 25.22
CA SER A 523 -8.44 11.88 25.09
C SER A 523 -9.48 12.74 24.34
N ASN A 524 -9.35 14.07 24.40
CA ASN A 524 -10.16 15.02 23.63
C ASN A 524 -9.52 15.43 22.29
N GLY A 525 -8.42 14.79 21.87
CA GLY A 525 -7.69 15.17 20.66
C GLY A 525 -8.48 14.94 19.37
N PHE A 526 -9.35 13.92 19.37
CA PHE A 526 -10.06 13.44 18.19
C PHE A 526 -10.99 14.49 17.56
N ASP A 527 -11.56 15.38 18.38
CA ASP A 527 -12.53 16.40 17.96
C ASP A 527 -11.99 17.32 16.88
N PHE A 528 -10.68 17.61 16.90
CA PHE A 528 -10.07 18.50 15.93
C PHE A 528 -10.20 17.96 14.49
N LEU A 529 -9.78 16.71 14.25
CA LEU A 529 -9.89 16.11 12.92
C LEU A 529 -11.33 15.68 12.61
N ASN A 530 -12.08 15.21 13.62
CA ASN A 530 -13.49 14.86 13.45
C ASN A 530 -14.30 16.08 13.00
N GLY A 531 -14.11 17.25 13.61
CA GLY A 531 -14.78 18.48 13.23
C GLY A 531 -14.46 18.92 11.80
N TRP A 532 -13.22 18.74 11.34
CA TRP A 532 -12.82 19.09 9.97
C TRP A 532 -13.46 18.17 8.94
N VAL A 533 -13.47 16.85 9.19
CA VAL A 533 -14.16 15.91 8.30
C VAL A 533 -15.67 16.17 8.33
N ASN A 534 -16.24 16.35 9.52
CA ASN A 534 -17.67 16.61 9.71
C ASN A 534 -18.14 17.92 9.06
N SER A 535 -17.30 18.95 8.99
CA SER A 535 -17.65 20.20 8.32
C SER A 535 -17.95 19.99 6.85
N VAL A 536 -17.32 19.01 6.21
CA VAL A 536 -17.58 18.64 4.81
C VAL A 536 -18.72 17.64 4.71
N THR A 537 -18.68 16.55 5.47
CA THR A 537 -19.61 15.43 5.29
C THR A 537 -21.04 15.77 5.69
N SER A 538 -21.25 16.64 6.69
CA SER A 538 -22.58 17.05 7.15
C SER A 538 -23.38 17.90 6.15
N VAL A 539 -22.69 18.59 5.23
CA VAL A 539 -23.29 19.45 4.21
C VAL A 539 -23.15 18.87 2.79
N SER A 540 -22.62 17.66 2.67
CA SER A 540 -22.40 16.97 1.41
C SER A 540 -23.32 15.75 1.27
N PRO A 541 -23.91 15.50 0.09
CA PRO A 541 -24.64 14.26 -0.14
C PRO A 541 -23.76 13.04 0.13
N ALA A 542 -24.32 11.99 0.75
CA ALA A 542 -23.54 10.80 1.16
C ALA A 542 -22.79 10.12 0.00
N ASN A 543 -23.27 10.26 -1.24
CA ASN A 543 -22.63 9.68 -2.42
C ASN A 543 -21.51 10.56 -3.03
N THR A 544 -21.22 11.77 -2.52
CA THR A 544 -20.15 12.62 -3.06
C THR A 544 -18.82 12.49 -2.31
N TRP A 545 -18.82 11.77 -1.18
CA TRP A 545 -17.63 11.55 -0.37
C TRP A 545 -17.46 10.09 0.07
N SER A 546 -16.25 9.73 0.48
CA SER A 546 -15.85 8.40 0.99
C SER A 546 -14.54 8.53 1.79
N MET A 547 -13.93 7.43 2.23
CA MET A 547 -12.66 7.43 2.96
C MET A 547 -11.67 6.43 2.36
N TYR A 548 -10.40 6.52 2.72
CA TYR A 548 -9.32 5.73 2.14
C TYR A 548 -8.57 4.91 3.19
N ILE A 549 -8.68 3.58 3.13
CA ILE A 549 -8.23 2.67 4.20
C ILE A 549 -6.70 2.65 4.43
N ASN A 550 -5.88 3.06 3.44
CA ASN A 550 -4.44 3.23 3.66
C ASN A 550 -4.14 4.37 4.67
N TYR A 551 -5.12 5.25 4.92
CA TYR A 551 -5.16 6.20 6.02
C TYR A 551 -6.34 5.86 6.95
N ALA A 552 -6.29 4.63 7.50
CA ALA A 552 -7.36 4.06 8.33
C ALA A 552 -7.74 4.97 9.49
N ASP A 553 -9.05 5.10 9.70
CA ASP A 553 -9.65 5.95 10.71
C ASP A 553 -10.26 5.06 11.79
N THR A 554 -9.62 5.00 12.96
CA THR A 554 -10.04 4.13 14.06
C THR A 554 -11.34 4.56 14.74
N SER A 555 -11.92 5.70 14.34
CA SER A 555 -13.20 6.17 14.89
C SER A 555 -14.42 5.66 14.11
N LEU A 556 -14.22 5.00 12.95
CA LEU A 556 -15.33 4.48 12.17
C LEU A 556 -16.01 3.29 12.84
N SER A 557 -17.34 3.29 12.80
CA SER A 557 -18.14 2.18 13.28
C SER A 557 -17.96 0.94 12.41
N VAL A 558 -18.13 -0.24 13.02
CA VAL A 558 -18.09 -1.54 12.32
C VAL A 558 -19.16 -1.69 11.25
N ASN A 559 -20.21 -0.86 11.27
CA ASN A 559 -21.31 -0.89 10.31
C ASN A 559 -21.04 0.00 9.10
N ASP A 560 -20.22 1.05 9.25
CA ASP A 560 -20.09 2.11 8.24
C ASP A 560 -18.81 1.99 7.40
N TYR A 561 -17.70 1.52 7.98
CA TYR A 561 -16.38 1.56 7.31
C TYR A 561 -16.41 0.93 5.91
N GLY A 562 -17.14 -0.18 5.74
CA GLY A 562 -17.19 -0.88 4.46
C GLY A 562 -17.83 -0.04 3.35
N SER A 563 -18.89 0.69 3.70
CA SER A 563 -19.57 1.62 2.79
C SER A 563 -18.69 2.83 2.44
N PHE A 564 -17.81 3.26 3.34
CA PHE A 564 -16.89 4.38 3.09
C PHE A 564 -15.63 3.96 2.32
N TYR A 565 -15.03 2.81 2.64
CA TYR A 565 -13.79 2.35 2.00
C TYR A 565 -14.01 1.71 0.64
N TRP A 566 -15.11 0.95 0.45
CA TRP A 566 -15.34 0.22 -0.81
C TRP A 566 -16.64 0.57 -1.51
N ARG A 567 -17.52 1.39 -0.91
CA ARG A 567 -18.70 1.95 -1.57
C ARG A 567 -19.54 0.85 -2.25
N ALA A 568 -19.91 1.07 -3.52
CA ALA A 568 -20.67 0.12 -4.34
C ALA A 568 -19.95 -1.23 -4.58
N ASN A 569 -18.64 -1.31 -4.36
CA ASN A 569 -17.88 -2.56 -4.49
C ASN A 569 -18.02 -3.45 -3.24
N TYR A 570 -18.49 -2.91 -2.10
CA TYR A 570 -18.53 -3.65 -0.84
C TYR A 570 -19.39 -4.93 -0.89
N PRO A 571 -20.62 -4.93 -1.44
CA PRO A 571 -21.40 -6.17 -1.53
C PRO A 571 -20.70 -7.29 -2.31
N ARG A 572 -20.05 -6.97 -3.44
CA ARG A 572 -19.28 -7.97 -4.21
C ARG A 572 -18.08 -8.49 -3.41
N LEU A 573 -17.38 -7.60 -2.70
CA LEU A 573 -16.29 -7.99 -1.82
C LEU A 573 -16.75 -8.97 -0.73
N ARG A 574 -17.90 -8.72 -0.10
CA ARG A 574 -18.47 -9.62 0.91
C ARG A 574 -18.76 -11.00 0.35
N SER A 575 -19.34 -11.08 -0.86
CA SER A 575 -19.57 -12.37 -1.53
C SER A 575 -18.26 -13.11 -1.83
N ILE A 576 -17.23 -12.41 -2.31
CA ILE A 576 -15.91 -13.02 -2.56
C ILE A 576 -15.27 -13.47 -1.24
N LYS A 577 -15.43 -12.70 -0.16
CA LYS A 577 -14.92 -13.04 1.17
C LYS A 577 -15.57 -14.32 1.68
N THR A 578 -16.87 -14.52 1.49
CA THR A 578 -17.56 -15.78 1.80
C THR A 578 -16.97 -16.97 1.04
N THR A 579 -16.49 -16.79 -0.19
CA THR A 579 -15.84 -17.86 -0.96
C THR A 579 -14.45 -18.19 -0.43
N TYR A 580 -13.59 -17.19 -0.22
CA TYR A 580 -12.16 -17.40 0.06
C TYR A 580 -11.81 -17.49 1.55
N ASP A 581 -12.65 -16.92 2.42
CA ASP A 581 -12.46 -16.94 3.86
C ASP A 581 -13.81 -16.87 4.61
N PRO A 582 -14.64 -17.93 4.51
CA PRO A 582 -15.98 -17.97 5.14
C PRO A 582 -15.96 -17.91 6.67
N ASN A 583 -14.84 -18.31 7.28
CA ASN A 583 -14.67 -18.31 8.74
C ASN A 583 -14.02 -17.02 9.25
N ASP A 584 -13.79 -16.07 8.35
CA ASP A 584 -13.19 -14.78 8.63
C ASP A 584 -11.85 -14.91 9.39
N VAL A 585 -11.01 -15.85 8.95
CA VAL A 585 -9.67 -16.11 9.51
C VAL A 585 -8.81 -14.85 9.46
N PHE A 586 -8.84 -14.13 8.34
CA PHE A 586 -8.09 -12.87 8.16
C PHE A 586 -8.93 -11.66 8.59
N HIS A 587 -9.33 -11.65 9.86
CA HIS A 587 -10.12 -10.58 10.46
C HIS A 587 -9.24 -9.40 10.90
N ASN A 588 -9.88 -8.23 10.99
CA ASN A 588 -9.60 -7.11 11.89
C ASN A 588 -10.88 -6.23 11.93
N PRO A 589 -10.95 -5.20 12.80
CA PRO A 589 -12.18 -4.41 12.96
C PRO A 589 -12.67 -3.64 11.71
N GLN A 590 -11.87 -3.55 10.64
CA GLN A 590 -12.17 -2.74 9.45
C GLN A 590 -11.88 -3.42 8.09
N VAL A 591 -11.82 -4.76 8.04
CA VAL A 591 -11.73 -5.54 6.78
C VAL A 591 -13.09 -6.00 6.28
N VAL A 592 -13.14 -6.47 5.03
CA VAL A 592 -14.37 -7.02 4.45
C VAL A 592 -14.88 -8.19 5.27
N GLN A 593 -16.15 -8.10 5.71
CA GLN A 593 -16.85 -9.20 6.38
C GLN A 593 -17.49 -10.14 5.34
N PRO A 594 -17.57 -11.46 5.62
CA PRO A 594 -18.39 -12.36 4.81
C PRO A 594 -19.85 -11.86 4.67
N ALA A 595 -20.50 -12.20 3.55
CA ALA A 595 -21.87 -11.76 3.19
C ALA A 595 -22.96 -12.24 4.16
#